data_AF-A0A3C0VML3-F1
#
_entry.id   AF-A0A3C0VML3-F1
#
_cell.length_a   1.000
_cell.length_b   1.000
_cell.length_c   1.000
_cell.angle_alpha   90.00
_cell.angle_beta   90.00
_cell.angle_gamma   90.00
#
_symmetry.space_group_name_H-M   'P 1'
#
loop_
_entity.id
_entity.type
_entity.pdbx_description
1 polymer ?
#
loop_
_entity_poly.entity_id
_entity_poly.type
_entity_poly.pdbx_seq_one_letter_code
_entity_poly.pdbx_strand_id
1 'polypeptide(L)' 'MQIYLPIAETSVSIYLLLGLGGLVGFLSGMFGVGGGFLMTPLL' A
#
# COMPACT_ATOMS: atom_id res chain seq x y z
N MET A 1 -8.75 -11.04 12.39
CA MET A 1 -7.66 -11.93 11.94
C MET A 1 -6.37 -11.15 12.00
N GLN A 2 -5.51 -11.52 12.94
CA GLN A 2 -4.18 -10.95 13.09
C GLN A 2 -3.20 -11.72 12.21
N ILE A 3 -2.32 -11.02 11.51
CA ILE A 3 -1.18 -11.60 10.81
C ILE A 3 0.10 -11.17 11.53
N TYR A 4 1.04 -12.10 11.69
CA TYR A 4 2.35 -11.81 12.25
C TYR A 4 3.28 -11.34 11.12
N LEU A 5 3.85 -10.15 11.27
CA LEU A 5 4.84 -9.59 10.36
C LEU A 5 6.24 -9.93 10.91
N PRO A 6 6.97 -10.89 10.31
CA PRO A 6 8.24 -11.35 10.86
C PRO A 6 9.35 -10.29 10.78
N ILE A 7 9.30 -9.41 9.78
CA ILE A 7 10.28 -8.33 9.61
C ILE A 7 10.08 -7.22 10.65
N ALA A 8 8.83 -6.99 11.06
CA ALA A 8 8.47 -5.96 12.02
C ALA A 8 8.26 -6.52 13.44
N GLU A 9 8.49 -7.83 13.63
CA GLU A 9 8.28 -8.60 14.86
C GLU A 9 6.96 -8.28 15.59
N THR A 10 5.91 -7.94 14.84
CA THR A 10 4.65 -7.42 15.39
C THR A 10 3.45 -8.08 14.71
N SER A 11 2.34 -8.19 15.46
CA SER A 11 1.07 -8.71 14.93
C SER A 11 0.17 -7.55 14.52
N VAL A 12 -0.26 -7.53 13.26
CA VAL A 12 -1.10 -6.48 12.70
C VAL A 12 -2.42 -7.07 12.20
N SER A 13 -3.51 -6.32 12.33
CA SER A 13 -4.82 -6.73 11.82
C SER A 13 -4.86 -6.69 10.29
N ILE A 14 -5.35 -7.78 9.67
CA ILE A 14 -5.52 -7.83 8.21
C ILE A 14 -6.45 -6.72 7.69
N TYR A 15 -7.47 -6.37 8.47
CA TYR A 15 -8.42 -5.31 8.11
C TYR A 15 -7.77 -3.92 8.10
N LEU A 16 -6.80 -3.69 9.00
CA LEU A 16 -6.05 -2.45 9.06
C LEU A 16 -5.16 -2.31 7.82
N LEU A 17 -4.49 -3.40 7.42
CA LEU A 17 -3.65 -3.45 6.22
C LEU A 17 -4.45 -3.20 4.95
N LEU A 18 -5.62 -3.85 4.80
CA LEU A 18 -6.50 -3.64 3.66
C LEU A 18 -7.08 -2.22 3.63
N GLY A 19 -7.52 -1.69 4.77
CA GLY A 19 -8.06 -0.34 4.88
C GLY A 19 -7.02 0.74 4.54
N LEU A 20 -5.82 0.65 5.12
CA LEU A 20 -4.73 1.58 4.82
C LEU A 20 -4.23 1.44 3.38
N GLY A 21 -4.00 0.22 2.90
CA GLY A 21 -3.56 -0.04 1.54
C GLY A 21 -4.56 0.48 0.50
N GLY A 22 -5.86 0.24 0.72
CA GLY A 22 -6.93 0.75 -0.13
C GLY A 22 -7.02 2.28 -0.12
N LEU A 23 -6.96 2.90 1.05
CA LEU A 23 -7.02 4.37 1.19
C LEU A 23 -5.80 5.03 0.53
N VAL A 24 -4.59 4.55 0.83
CA VAL A 24 -3.34 5.06 0.26
C VAL A 24 -3.32 4.84 -1.26
N GLY A 25 -3.72 3.67 -1.74
CA GLY A 25 -3.82 3.38 -3.16
C GLY A 25 -4.81 4.28 -3.89
N PHE A 26 -5.99 4.51 -3.29
CA PHE A 26 -7.01 5.41 -3.83
C PHE A 26 -6.48 6.85 -3.93
N LEU A 27 -5.94 7.40 -2.84
CA LEU A 27 -5.39 8.75 -2.84
C LEU A 27 -4.20 8.88 -3.80
N SER A 28 -3.27 7.93 -3.80
CA SER A 28 -2.13 7.91 -4.71
C SER A 28 -2.56 7.86 -6.18
N GLY A 29 -3.61 7.09 -6.49
CA GLY A 29 -4.22 7.04 -7.82
C GLY A 29 -4.87 8.36 -8.22
N MET A 30 -5.63 9.00 -7.32
CA MET A 30 -6.25 10.31 -7.56
C MET A 30 -5.23 11.41 -7.86
N PHE A 31 -4.13 11.43 -7.11
CA PHE A 31 -3.06 12.42 -7.29
C PHE A 31 -2.04 12.01 -8.35
N GLY A 32 -2.22 10.87 -9.03
CA GLY A 32 -1.34 10.41 -10.11
C GLY A 32 0.09 10.06 -9.68
N VAL A 33 0.35 9.93 -8.37
CA VAL A 33 1.69 9.69 -7.82
C VAL A 33 2.25 8.34 -8.28
N GLY A 34 1.38 7.33 -8.44
CA GLY A 34 1.75 6.03 -9.01
C GLY A 34 2.04 6.04 -10.52
N GLY A 35 1.57 7.04 -11.26
CA GLY A 35 1.75 7.13 -12.72
C GLY A 35 3.20 7.41 -13.12
N GLY A 36 3.95 8.18 -12.31
CA GLY A 36 5.36 8.46 -12.55
C GLY A 36 6.25 7.21 -12.58
N PHE A 37 5.97 6.23 -11.72
CA PHE A 37 6.69 4.95 -11.71
C PHE A 37 6.40 4.10 -12.97
N LEU A 38 5.20 4.17 -13.54
CA LEU A 38 4.89 3.47 -14.81
C LEU A 38 5.48 4.19 -16.02
N MET A 39 5.51 5.52 -16.00
CA MET A 39 6.07 6.32 -17.10
C MET A 39 7.61 6.30 -17.12
N THR A 40 8.28 6.20 -15.96
CA THR A 40 9.76 6.17 -15.86
C THR A 40 10.43 5.02 -16.66
N PRO A 41 9.94 3.77 -16.64
CA PRO A 41 10.49 2.69 -17.45
C PRO A 41 9.97 2.67 -18.90
N LEU A 42 8.99 3.52 -19.25
CA LEU A 42 8.45 3.64 -20.62
C LEU A 42 9.10 4.77 -21.44
N LEU A 43 10.01 5.55 -20.84
CA LEU A 43 10.85 6.58 -21.48
C LEU A 43 12.26 6.04 -21.71
#